data_AF-A0A7L8CVL6-F1
#
_entry.id   AF-A0A7L8CVL6-F1
#
_cell.length_a   1.000
_cell.length_b   1.000
_cell.length_c   1.000
_cell.angle_alpha   90.00
_cell.angle_beta   90.00
_cell.angle_gamma   90.00
#
_symmetry.space_group_name_H-M   'P 1'
#
loop_
_entity.id
_entity.type
_entity.pdbx_description
1 polymer ?
#
loop_
_entity_poly.entity_id
_entity_poly.type
_entity_poly.pdbx_seq_one_letter_code
_entity_poly.pdbx_strand_id
1 'polypeptide(L)'
;MAHIHAPGLVLHMYPDTLLAFGASHTVEPEDAAAAQRYFVCLSADAVEGLWTPLHVTRGEDRLMIPEEAKSGHPRWRRGPSYYDPDELWCIPHKAAQRGAAEARDQSSPKAPNTVALSSLPSRSQFPSAAAFRGVVKHPAQG
;
A
#
# COMPACT_ATOMS: atom_id res chain seq x y z
N MET A 1 4.47 -18.09 0.69
CA MET A 1 5.73 -17.56 1.26
C MET A 1 5.51 -16.09 1.57
N ALA A 2 5.97 -15.61 2.72
CA ALA A 2 5.81 -14.21 3.10
C ALA A 2 6.76 -13.32 2.30
N HIS A 3 6.29 -12.15 1.87
CA HIS A 3 7.17 -11.08 1.41
C HIS A 3 7.93 -10.50 2.60
N ILE A 4 9.14 -10.01 2.35
CA ILE A 4 9.78 -9.06 3.25
C ILE A 4 9.14 -7.70 2.94
N HIS A 5 8.39 -7.14 3.88
CA HIS A 5 7.82 -5.81 3.71
C HIS A 5 8.94 -4.78 3.86
N ALA A 6 9.20 -4.04 2.78
CA ALA A 6 10.26 -3.05 2.71
C ALA A 6 9.82 -1.91 1.75
N PRO A 7 10.41 -0.71 1.88
CA PRO A 7 10.14 0.41 0.98
C PRO A 7 10.26 0.00 -0.49
N GLY A 8 9.27 0.41 -1.29
CA GLY A 8 9.18 0.09 -2.71
C GLY A 8 8.50 -1.24 -3.04
N LEU A 9 8.23 -2.13 -2.08
CA LEU A 9 7.45 -3.34 -2.35
C LEU A 9 6.02 -2.98 -2.81
N VAL A 10 5.54 -3.66 -3.84
CA VAL A 10 4.18 -3.51 -4.35
C VAL A 10 3.42 -4.82 -4.23
N LEU A 11 2.20 -4.75 -3.71
CA LEU A 11 1.27 -5.88 -3.62
C LEU A 11 -0.09 -5.47 -4.17
N HIS A 12 -0.72 -6.36 -4.95
CA HIS A 12 -2.13 -6.26 -5.27
C HIS A 12 -2.94 -6.75 -4.07
N MET A 13 -3.77 -5.91 -3.45
CA MET A 13 -4.47 -6.25 -2.22
C MET A 13 -5.94 -5.85 -2.27
N TYR A 14 -6.76 -6.53 -1.48
CA TYR A 14 -8.18 -6.26 -1.32
C TYR A 14 -8.42 -5.39 -0.07
N PRO A 15 -8.84 -4.12 -0.22
CA PRO A 15 -8.96 -3.20 0.92
C PRO A 15 -9.89 -3.65 2.05
N ASP A 16 -11.04 -4.25 1.73
CA ASP A 16 -11.97 -4.75 2.76
C ASP A 16 -11.30 -5.81 3.65
N THR A 17 -10.46 -6.67 3.07
CA THR A 17 -9.65 -7.63 3.82
C THR A 17 -8.64 -6.91 4.70
N LEU A 18 -8.00 -5.85 4.21
CA LEU A 18 -7.06 -5.09 5.02
C LEU A 18 -7.75 -4.52 6.28
N LEU A 19 -8.91 -3.89 6.09
CA LEU A 19 -9.73 -3.33 7.18
C LEU A 19 -10.18 -4.42 8.16
N ALA A 20 -10.69 -5.55 7.66
CA ALA A 20 -11.11 -6.68 8.48
C ALA A 20 -9.97 -7.27 9.35
N PHE A 21 -8.72 -7.08 8.93
CA PHE A 21 -7.52 -7.54 9.64
C PHE A 21 -6.73 -6.41 10.31
N GLY A 22 -7.37 -5.26 10.56
CA GLY A 22 -6.84 -4.20 11.44
C GLY A 22 -6.04 -3.11 10.72
N ALA A 23 -6.17 -2.97 9.40
CA ALA A 23 -5.64 -1.79 8.73
C ALA A 23 -6.45 -0.53 9.07
N SER A 24 -5.82 0.62 8.95
CA SER A 24 -6.42 1.96 9.08
C SER A 24 -5.96 2.85 7.93
N HIS A 25 -6.70 3.93 7.65
CA HIS A 25 -6.37 4.89 6.60
C HIS A 25 -6.70 6.33 6.98
N THR A 26 -6.18 7.29 6.23
CA THR A 26 -6.32 8.74 6.52
C THR A 26 -7.56 9.39 5.91
N VAL A 27 -8.11 8.81 4.84
CA VAL A 27 -9.28 9.35 4.10
C VAL A 27 -10.62 8.95 4.73
N GLU A 28 -11.71 9.59 4.31
CA GLU A 28 -13.06 9.17 4.71
C GLU A 28 -13.38 7.76 4.15
N PRO A 29 -14.20 6.94 4.83
CA PRO A 29 -14.51 5.57 4.38
C PRO A 29 -15.11 5.48 2.98
N GLU A 30 -15.85 6.51 2.55
CA GLU A 30 -16.43 6.60 1.20
C GLU A 30 -15.41 6.89 0.09
N ASP A 31 -14.31 7.55 0.44
CA ASP A 31 -13.22 7.88 -0.48
C ASP A 31 -12.12 6.81 -0.49
N ALA A 32 -12.08 5.99 0.57
CA ALA A 32 -11.11 4.93 0.74
C ALA A 32 -11.14 3.92 -0.40
N ALA A 33 -10.00 3.28 -0.61
CA ALA A 33 -9.93 2.16 -1.51
C ALA A 33 -11.01 1.09 -1.26
N ALA A 34 -11.95 0.91 -2.20
CA ALA A 34 -13.04 -0.09 -2.07
C ALA A 34 -12.87 -1.34 -2.95
N ALA A 35 -12.02 -1.27 -3.98
CA ALA A 35 -11.77 -2.38 -4.90
C ALA A 35 -10.29 -2.80 -4.87
N GLN A 36 -10.04 -4.07 -5.17
CA GLN A 36 -8.68 -4.62 -5.28
C GLN A 36 -7.79 -3.72 -6.15
N ARG A 37 -6.60 -3.41 -5.64
CA ARG A 37 -5.66 -2.51 -6.31
C ARG A 37 -4.24 -2.75 -5.84
N TYR A 38 -3.29 -2.21 -6.59
CA TYR A 38 -1.89 -2.20 -6.16
C TYR A 38 -1.70 -1.19 -5.03
N PHE A 39 -0.90 -1.54 -4.04
CA PHE A 39 -0.39 -0.64 -3.02
C PHE A 39 1.13 -0.69 -3.03
N VAL A 40 1.77 0.45 -2.79
CA VAL A 40 3.23 0.52 -2.59
C VAL A 40 3.55 0.75 -1.13
N CYS A 41 4.51 0.00 -0.60
CA CYS A 41 5.04 0.16 0.75
C CYS A 41 6.01 1.34 0.78
N LEU A 42 5.76 2.30 1.65
CA LEU A 42 6.60 3.47 1.87
C LEU A 42 7.63 3.21 2.97
N SER A 43 7.21 2.51 4.03
CA SER A 43 8.04 2.10 5.15
C SER A 43 7.41 0.90 5.85
N ALA A 44 8.23 0.09 6.51
CA ALA A 44 7.76 -1.04 7.31
C ALA A 44 8.60 -1.18 8.57
N ASP A 45 7.97 -1.57 9.67
CA ASP A 45 8.64 -2.01 10.89
C ASP A 45 8.44 -3.52 11.10
N ALA A 46 8.56 -4.02 12.33
CA ALA A 46 8.40 -5.44 12.65
C ALA A 46 6.94 -5.95 12.59
N VAL A 47 5.95 -5.06 12.66
CA VAL A 47 4.53 -5.40 12.86
C VAL A 47 3.67 -4.93 11.69
N GLU A 48 3.93 -3.74 11.17
CA GLU A 48 3.11 -3.07 10.17
C GLU A 48 3.93 -2.26 9.15
N GLY A 49 3.25 -1.77 8.13
CA GLY A 49 3.84 -0.86 7.16
C GLY A 49 2.90 0.29 6.83
N LEU A 50 3.50 1.36 6.30
CA LEU A 50 2.81 2.47 5.67
C LEU A 50 2.75 2.22 4.18
N TRP A 51 1.54 2.30 3.64
CA TRP A 51 1.25 2.01 2.25
C TRP A 51 0.38 3.09 1.65
N THR A 52 0.50 3.31 0.35
CA THR A 52 -0.47 4.13 -0.39
C THR A 52 -1.02 3.32 -1.57
N PRO A 53 -2.34 3.36 -1.81
CA PRO A 53 -2.93 2.71 -2.97
C PRO A 53 -2.51 3.41 -4.26
N LEU A 54 -2.48 2.63 -5.33
CA LEU A 54 -2.09 3.07 -6.65
C LEU A 54 -3.26 3.02 -7.61
N HIS A 55 -3.39 4.09 -8.38
CA HIS A 55 -4.41 4.30 -9.38
C HIS A 55 -3.80 4.21 -10.79
N VAL A 56 -4.64 3.84 -11.75
CA VAL A 56 -4.27 3.82 -13.19
C VAL A 56 -4.58 5.15 -13.88
N THR A 57 -5.41 5.99 -13.26
CA THR A 57 -5.80 7.31 -13.79
C THR A 57 -5.17 8.42 -12.96
N ARG A 58 -4.82 9.51 -13.66
CA ARG A 58 -4.15 10.68 -13.08
C ARG A 58 -4.95 11.38 -11.98
N GLY A 59 -6.29 11.38 -12.03
CA GLY A 59 -7.08 12.19 -11.09
C GLY A 59 -6.71 13.68 -11.15
N GLU A 60 -7.27 14.47 -10.24
CA GLU A 60 -6.97 15.91 -10.12
C GLU A 60 -5.67 16.14 -9.35
N ASP A 61 -5.53 15.52 -8.17
CA ASP A 61 -4.43 15.77 -7.24
C ASP A 61 -3.40 14.63 -7.13
N ARG A 62 -3.51 13.59 -7.97
CA ARG A 62 -2.62 12.43 -7.84
C ARG A 62 -1.27 12.67 -8.51
N LEU A 63 -0.24 12.20 -7.82
CA LEU A 63 1.15 12.28 -8.25
C LEU A 63 1.57 10.98 -8.96
N MET A 64 2.46 11.11 -9.94
CA MET A 64 2.80 10.00 -10.84
C MET A 64 4.01 9.20 -10.35
N ILE A 65 3.91 7.88 -10.46
CA ILE A 65 5.01 6.92 -10.46
C ILE A 65 5.22 6.46 -11.91
N PRO A 66 6.37 6.77 -12.50
CA PRO A 66 6.60 6.57 -13.92
C PRO A 66 6.89 5.08 -14.21
N GLU A 67 6.64 4.61 -15.44
CA GLU A 67 6.65 3.18 -15.78
C GLU A 67 8.05 2.57 -15.61
N GLU A 68 9.09 3.32 -15.99
CA GLU A 68 10.50 2.94 -15.87
C GLU A 68 10.95 2.71 -14.42
N ALA A 69 10.24 3.28 -13.46
CA ALA A 69 10.51 3.04 -12.03
C ALA A 69 10.00 1.68 -11.54
N LYS A 70 9.22 0.93 -12.33
CA LYS A 70 8.56 -0.30 -11.90
C LYS A 70 9.33 -1.56 -12.29
N SER A 71 9.46 -2.50 -11.36
CA SER A 71 10.05 -3.83 -11.61
C SER A 71 9.10 -4.97 -11.19
N GLY A 72 9.32 -6.18 -11.72
CA GLY A 72 8.51 -7.36 -11.41
C GLY A 72 7.58 -7.82 -12.54
N HIS A 73 6.39 -8.28 -12.18
CA HIS A 73 5.45 -8.95 -13.08
C HIS A 73 4.98 -8.02 -14.23
N PRO A 74 4.89 -8.49 -15.50
CA PRO A 74 4.52 -7.65 -16.64
C PRO A 74 3.18 -6.91 -16.49
N ARG A 75 2.19 -7.52 -15.83
CA ARG A 75 0.89 -6.88 -15.56
C ARG A 75 1.02 -5.64 -14.66
N TRP A 76 1.94 -5.67 -13.69
CA TRP A 76 2.21 -4.55 -12.79
C TRP A 76 2.97 -3.42 -13.49
N ARG A 77 3.97 -3.78 -14.29
CA ARG A 77 4.85 -2.82 -14.98
C ARG A 77 4.16 -2.04 -16.09
N ARG A 78 2.93 -2.37 -16.48
CA ARG A 78 2.25 -1.71 -17.59
C ARG A 78 1.75 -0.32 -17.18
N GLY A 79 2.24 0.71 -17.85
CA GLY A 79 1.79 2.10 -17.69
C GLY A 79 2.25 2.76 -16.39
N PRO A 80 2.11 4.09 -16.30
CA PRO A 80 2.33 4.81 -15.05
C PRO A 80 1.30 4.38 -14.00
N SER A 81 1.66 4.57 -12.73
CA SER A 81 0.70 4.54 -11.62
C SER A 81 0.62 5.92 -10.99
N TYR A 82 -0.45 6.18 -10.26
CA TYR A 82 -0.66 7.44 -9.56
C TYR A 82 -1.00 7.16 -8.10
N TYR A 83 -0.59 8.02 -7.18
CA TYR A 83 -0.95 7.93 -5.77
C TYR A 83 -1.55 9.26 -5.32
N ASP A 84 -2.48 9.17 -4.38
CA ASP A 84 -3.09 10.32 -3.74
C ASP A 84 -2.25 10.68 -2.49
N PRO A 85 -1.71 11.92 -2.38
CA PRO A 85 -0.94 12.31 -1.21
C PRO A 85 -1.77 12.34 0.08
N ASP A 86 -3.10 12.41 -0.01
CA ASP A 86 -3.98 12.39 1.16
C ASP A 86 -4.42 10.97 1.57
N GLU A 87 -4.19 9.96 0.72
CA GLU A 87 -4.53 8.55 0.99
C GLU A 87 -3.31 7.74 1.44
N LEU A 88 -3.19 7.60 2.76
CA LEU A 88 -2.20 6.76 3.42
C LEU A 88 -2.89 5.68 4.24
N TRP A 89 -2.33 4.47 4.19
CA TRP A 89 -2.80 3.28 4.90
C TRP A 89 -1.73 2.78 5.86
N CYS A 90 -2.13 2.45 7.08
CA CYS A 90 -1.33 1.66 8.00
C CYS A 90 -1.84 0.23 7.96
N ILE A 91 -1.00 -0.71 7.54
CA ILE A 91 -1.41 -2.09 7.26
C ILE A 91 -0.52 -3.06 8.07
N PRO A 92 -1.10 -3.84 9.00
CA PRO A 92 -0.39 -4.93 9.66
C PRO A 92 0.14 -5.95 8.65
N HIS A 93 1.33 -6.51 8.87
CA HIS A 93 1.94 -7.48 7.94
C HIS A 93 1.07 -8.69 7.68
N LYS A 94 0.32 -9.13 8.70
CA LYS A 94 -0.66 -10.21 8.58
C LYS A 94 -1.85 -9.83 7.69
N ALA A 95 -2.32 -8.58 7.77
CA ALA A 95 -3.39 -8.07 6.91
C ALA A 95 -2.91 -7.98 5.46
N ALA A 96 -1.71 -7.46 5.21
CA ALA A 96 -1.10 -7.38 3.88
C ALA A 96 -0.98 -8.77 3.22
N GLN A 97 -0.50 -9.77 3.97
CA GLN A 97 -0.41 -11.16 3.48
C GLN A 97 -1.78 -11.75 3.11
N ARG A 98 -2.81 -11.50 3.93
CA ARG A 98 -4.18 -11.98 3.68
C ARG A 98 -4.80 -11.29 2.47
N GLY A 99 -4.72 -9.95 2.43
CA GLY A 99 -5.23 -9.14 1.32
C GLY A 99 -4.57 -9.49 -0.01
N ALA A 100 -3.26 -9.75 -0.02
CA ALA A 100 -2.53 -10.16 -1.22
C ALA A 100 -2.92 -11.58 -1.69
N ALA A 101 -3.06 -12.53 -0.76
CA ALA A 101 -3.49 -13.88 -1.09
C ALA A 101 -4.91 -13.90 -1.69
N GLU A 102 -5.83 -13.13 -1.11
CA GLU A 102 -7.22 -13.03 -1.57
C GLU A 102 -7.32 -12.35 -2.95
N ALA A 103 -6.55 -11.28 -3.15
CA ALA A 103 -6.47 -10.58 -4.43
C ALA A 103 -5.66 -11.33 -5.51
N ARG A 104 -5.23 -12.57 -5.22
CA ARG A 104 -4.40 -13.43 -6.08
C ARG A 104 -3.19 -12.68 -6.64
N ASP A 105 -2.50 -11.98 -5.75
CA ASP A 105 -1.31 -11.22 -6.10
C ASP A 105 -0.25 -12.11 -6.76
N GLN A 106 0.41 -11.54 -7.77
CA GLN A 106 1.40 -12.24 -8.60
C GLN A 106 2.83 -11.83 -8.24
N SER A 107 3.01 -10.96 -7.23
CA SER A 107 4.32 -10.71 -6.65
C SER A 107 4.81 -12.00 -6.00
N SER A 108 6.09 -12.30 -6.15
CA SER A 108 6.70 -13.44 -5.46
C SER A 108 8.03 -13.04 -4.85
N PRO A 109 8.55 -13.76 -3.83
CA PRO A 109 9.87 -13.48 -3.28
C PRO A 109 11.01 -13.53 -4.32
N LYS A 110 10.85 -14.29 -5.41
CA LYS A 110 11.85 -14.41 -6.49
C LYS A 110 11.72 -13.31 -7.55
N ALA A 111 10.52 -12.75 -7.70
CA ALA A 111 10.22 -11.70 -8.65
C ALA A 111 9.23 -10.72 -7.99
N PRO A 112 9.68 -9.94 -7.00
CA PRO A 112 8.80 -9.01 -6.30
C PRO A 112 8.41 -7.87 -7.25
N ASN A 113 7.13 -7.48 -7.19
CA ASN A 113 6.72 -6.20 -7.78
C ASN A 113 7.31 -5.09 -6.92
N THR A 114 8.03 -4.15 -7.55
CA THR A 114 8.61 -3.02 -6.83
C THR A 114 8.50 -1.71 -7.60
N VAL A 115 8.70 -0.61 -6.86
CA VAL A 115 9.01 0.74 -7.35
C VAL A 115 10.44 1.08 -6.91
N ALA A 116 11.21 1.70 -7.79
CA ALA A 116 12.56 2.19 -7.50
C ALA A 116 12.52 3.23 -6.38
N LEU A 117 13.45 3.15 -5.43
CA LEU A 117 13.47 4.03 -4.25
C LEU A 117 13.57 5.52 -4.59
N SER A 118 14.24 5.87 -5.68
CA SER A 118 14.32 7.25 -6.19
C SER A 118 12.99 7.81 -6.68
N SER A 119 12.02 6.95 -6.97
CA SER A 119 10.66 7.29 -7.41
C SER A 119 9.60 6.98 -6.34
N LEU A 120 10.03 6.58 -5.14
CA LEU A 120 9.13 6.30 -4.03
C LEU A 120 8.63 7.61 -3.43
N PRO A 121 7.31 7.75 -3.16
CA PRO A 121 6.78 8.92 -2.48
C PRO A 121 7.46 9.13 -1.12
N SER A 122 7.87 10.37 -0.83
CA SER A 122 8.44 10.69 0.48
C SER A 122 7.35 10.63 1.54
N ARG A 123 7.67 10.11 2.73
CA ARG A 123 6.74 10.12 3.90
C ARG A 123 6.23 11.52 4.22
N SER A 124 7.01 12.56 3.94
CA SER A 124 6.64 13.97 4.18
C SER A 124 5.51 14.49 3.29
N GLN A 125 5.14 13.75 2.23
CA GLN A 125 4.04 14.13 1.33
C GLN A 125 2.67 13.70 1.87
N PHE A 126 2.63 12.85 2.90
CA PHE A 126 1.40 12.28 3.43
C PHE A 126 1.03 12.83 4.81
N PRO A 127 -0.25 12.77 5.20
CA PRO A 127 -0.71 13.17 6.53
C PRO A 127 0.09 12.51 7.67
N SER A 128 0.16 13.19 8.82
CA SER A 128 0.82 12.65 10.02
C SER A 128 0.07 11.44 10.61
N ALA A 129 0.69 10.71 11.52
CA ALA A 129 0.05 9.56 12.17
C ALA A 129 -1.24 9.93 12.93
N ALA A 130 -1.43 11.20 13.31
CA ALA A 130 -2.65 11.66 13.97
C ALA A 130 -3.89 11.68 13.04
N ALA A 131 -3.71 11.57 11.73
CA ALA A 131 -4.79 11.61 10.74
C ALA A 131 -5.43 10.23 10.47
N PHE A 132 -4.87 9.14 11.00
CA PHE A 132 -5.42 7.80 10.79
C PHE A 132 -6.77 7.64 11.48
N ARG A 133 -7.72 7.08 10.74
CA ARG A 133 -9.08 6.75 11.16
C ARG A 133 -9.27 5.24 11.03
N GLY A 134 -10.05 4.65 11.93
CA GLY A 134 -10.18 3.19 12.03
C GLY A 134 -9.14 2.57 12.98
N VAL A 135 -9.48 1.39 13.51
CA VAL A 135 -9.29 0.98 14.91
C VAL A 135 -7.87 1.15 15.48
N VAL A 136 -7.74 2.06 16.46
CA VAL A 136 -6.61 2.07 17.41
C VAL A 136 -6.99 1.30 18.68
N LYS A 137 -6.09 0.35 19.04
CA LYS A 137 -5.74 -0.21 20.35
C LYS A 137 -6.26 -1.61 20.72
N HIS A 138 -5.31 -2.55 20.80
CA HIS A 138 -5.01 -3.10 22.13
C HIS A 138 -3.73 -2.44 22.66
N PRO A 139 -3.76 -1.77 23.83
CA PRO A 139 -2.56 -1.65 24.63
C PRO A 139 -2.38 -2.99 25.36
N ALA A 140 -1.33 -3.74 25.02
CA ALA A 140 -0.85 -4.75 25.96
C ALA A 140 -0.12 -4.01 27.09
N GLN A 141 -0.86 -3.61 28.13
CA GLN A 141 -0.33 -3.39 29.46
C GLN A 141 -0.49 -4.69 30.25
N GLY A 142 0.59 -5.18 30.84
CA GLY A 142 0.59 -6.34 31.74
C GLY A 142 1.80 -7.23 31.53
#